data_AF-A0A8T3V0G7-F1
#
_entry.id   AF-A0A8T3V0G7-F1
#
_cell.length_a   1.000
_cell.length_b   1.000
_cell.length_c   1.000
_cell.angle_alpha   90.00
_cell.angle_beta   90.00
_cell.angle_gamma   90.00
#
_symmetry.space_group_name_H-M   'P 1'
#
loop_
_entity.id
_entity.type
_entity.pdbx_description
1 polymer ?
#
loop_
_entity_poly.entity_id
_entity_poly.type
_entity_poly.pdbx_seq_one_letter_code
_entity_poly.pdbx_strand_id
1 'polypeptide(L)'
;MPYVAREDREKLDEVIDEVVKDLVNKLKSASTPAELSTFYRQTFTGINKTIYKLLTKELVELKTSEEKLAGRIYELDRHYGYDAAFNGELNYSTTRIIQLTPKKMVEQGIWKEELRYWIYSQTVGALMRAQDDIKEIAASIDKKDNDWIFDGFVGVLEDVKDEYKRRVNTAYEAVQIKKSGDCYDTPYHTELVDVKDKDGNVVGWQEVMKDYRHK
;
A
#
# COMPACT_ATOMS: atom_id res chain seq x y z
N MET A 1 2.64 -4.24 -10.01
CA MET A 1 2.95 -5.57 -9.47
C MET A 1 3.21 -6.54 -10.61
N PRO A 2 4.30 -7.32 -10.58
CA PRO A 2 4.61 -8.27 -11.65
C PRO A 2 3.73 -9.54 -11.62
N TYR A 3 3.02 -9.82 -10.51
CA TYR A 3 2.35 -11.10 -10.27
C TYR A 3 0.90 -11.22 -10.76
N VAL A 4 0.26 -10.11 -11.17
CA VAL A 4 -1.12 -10.12 -11.71
C VAL A 4 -1.06 -9.93 -13.22
N ALA A 5 -1.76 -10.74 -14.01
CA ALA A 5 -1.83 -10.59 -15.46
C ALA A 5 -2.38 -9.20 -15.86
N ARG A 6 -1.97 -8.67 -17.02
CA ARG A 6 -2.37 -7.30 -17.42
C ARG A 6 -3.88 -7.20 -17.58
N GLU A 7 -4.49 -8.22 -18.15
CA GLU A 7 -5.91 -8.34 -18.44
C GLU A 7 -6.74 -8.30 -17.15
N ASP A 8 -6.22 -8.87 -16.06
CA ASP A 8 -6.88 -8.85 -14.76
C ASP A 8 -6.69 -7.54 -14.00
N ARG A 9 -5.53 -6.87 -14.21
CA ARG A 9 -5.32 -5.51 -13.71
C ARG A 9 -6.36 -4.56 -14.27
N GLU A 10 -6.68 -4.64 -15.56
CA GLU A 10 -7.69 -3.78 -16.20
C GLU A 10 -9.08 -3.97 -15.57
N LYS A 11 -9.46 -5.22 -15.24
CA LYS A 11 -10.72 -5.52 -14.53
C LYS A 11 -10.72 -5.04 -13.08
N LEU A 12 -9.56 -5.00 -12.42
CA LEU A 12 -9.42 -4.49 -11.06
C LEU A 12 -9.41 -2.97 -11.04
N ASP A 13 -8.74 -2.33 -12.01
CA ASP A 13 -8.53 -0.89 -12.07
C ASP A 13 -9.86 -0.12 -12.07
N GLU A 14 -10.89 -0.63 -12.76
CA GLU A 14 -12.24 -0.04 -12.76
C GLU A 14 -12.81 0.10 -11.33
N VAL A 15 -12.73 -0.98 -10.54
CA VAL A 15 -13.31 -1.02 -9.18
C VAL A 15 -12.37 -0.32 -8.18
N ILE A 16 -11.05 -0.38 -8.40
CA ILE A 16 -10.07 0.40 -7.64
C ILE A 16 -10.35 1.90 -7.79
N ASP A 17 -10.67 2.36 -9.00
CA ASP A 17 -10.99 3.78 -9.24
C ASP A 17 -12.25 4.23 -8.48
N GLU A 18 -13.26 3.35 -8.30
CA GLU A 18 -14.40 3.62 -7.41
C GLU A 18 -13.95 3.80 -5.95
N VAL A 19 -13.14 2.88 -5.43
CA VAL A 19 -12.61 2.97 -4.05
C VAL A 19 -11.78 4.24 -3.85
N VAL A 20 -10.92 4.56 -4.81
CA VAL A 20 -10.09 5.78 -4.76
C VAL A 20 -10.97 7.03 -4.80
N LYS A 21 -12.02 7.06 -5.63
CA LYS A 21 -12.97 8.18 -5.68
C LYS A 21 -13.66 8.38 -4.34
N ASP A 22 -14.11 7.31 -3.70
CA ASP A 22 -14.75 7.38 -2.38
C ASP A 22 -13.78 7.86 -1.29
N LEU A 23 -12.54 7.36 -1.30
CA LEU A 23 -11.48 7.82 -0.41
C LEU A 23 -11.18 9.31 -0.60
N VAL A 24 -11.05 9.76 -1.85
CA VAL A 24 -10.83 11.18 -2.18
C VAL A 24 -12.00 12.03 -1.68
N ASN A 25 -13.24 11.59 -1.85
CA ASN A 25 -14.41 12.30 -1.33
C ASN A 25 -14.40 12.39 0.20
N LYS A 26 -14.12 11.28 0.90
CA LYS A 26 -13.96 11.25 2.36
C LYS A 26 -12.87 12.23 2.82
N LEU A 27 -11.72 12.24 2.13
CA LEU A 27 -10.58 13.10 2.43
C LEU A 27 -10.84 14.59 2.17
N LYS A 28 -11.64 14.95 1.16
CA LYS A 28 -12.04 16.35 0.95
C LYS A 28 -12.84 16.91 2.11
N SER A 29 -13.67 16.07 2.70
CA SER A 29 -14.54 16.41 3.83
C SER A 29 -13.87 16.20 5.19
N ALA A 30 -12.61 15.75 5.20
CA ALA A 30 -11.85 15.45 6.40
C ALA A 30 -11.57 16.71 7.23
N SER A 31 -11.52 16.54 8.55
CA SER A 31 -11.13 17.63 9.45
C SER A 31 -9.63 17.92 9.38
N THR A 32 -8.84 16.93 9.00
CA THR A 32 -7.38 17.01 8.87
C THR A 32 -6.85 16.03 7.83
N PRO A 33 -5.79 16.36 7.07
CA PRO A 33 -5.16 15.40 6.15
C PRO A 33 -4.68 14.11 6.83
N ALA A 34 -4.42 14.15 8.14
CA ALA A 34 -4.01 12.98 8.92
C ALA A 34 -5.09 11.89 9.00
N GLU A 35 -6.37 12.20 8.72
CA GLU A 35 -7.45 11.21 8.65
C GLU A 35 -7.26 10.19 7.50
N LEU A 36 -6.30 10.42 6.60
CA LEU A 36 -5.85 9.45 5.60
C LEU A 36 -5.63 8.06 6.22
N SER A 37 -4.95 7.97 7.35
CA SER A 37 -4.67 6.66 7.96
C SER A 37 -5.94 5.96 8.45
N THR A 38 -6.89 6.73 8.99
CA THR A 38 -8.19 6.22 9.42
C THR A 38 -8.97 5.65 8.24
N PHE A 39 -9.07 6.41 7.14
CA PHE A 39 -9.82 5.97 5.96
C PHE A 39 -9.15 4.78 5.27
N TYR A 40 -7.82 4.79 5.11
CA TYR A 40 -7.09 3.65 4.57
C TYR A 40 -7.27 2.40 5.42
N ARG A 41 -7.10 2.49 6.76
CA ARG A 41 -7.31 1.35 7.66
C ARG A 41 -8.71 0.78 7.50
N GLN A 42 -9.74 1.63 7.55
CA GLN A 42 -11.13 1.20 7.39
C GLN A 42 -11.35 0.50 6.04
N THR A 43 -10.83 1.07 4.96
CA THR A 43 -10.94 0.50 3.62
C THR A 43 -10.26 -0.86 3.52
N PHE A 44 -9.00 -0.99 3.94
CA PHE A 44 -8.27 -2.25 3.85
C PHE A 44 -8.85 -3.32 4.79
N THR A 45 -9.20 -2.97 6.02
CA THR A 45 -9.90 -3.89 6.93
C THR A 45 -11.24 -4.33 6.34
N GLY A 46 -11.99 -3.42 5.70
CA GLY A 46 -13.26 -3.73 5.04
C GLY A 46 -13.11 -4.71 3.87
N ILE A 47 -12.15 -4.46 2.97
CA ILE A 47 -11.84 -5.36 1.84
C ILE A 47 -11.51 -6.76 2.35
N ASN A 48 -10.58 -6.89 3.30
CA ASN A 48 -10.14 -8.19 3.83
C ASN A 48 -11.29 -8.94 4.54
N LYS A 49 -12.11 -8.24 5.33
CA LYS A 49 -13.31 -8.83 5.96
C LYS A 49 -14.27 -9.40 4.93
N THR A 50 -14.49 -8.69 3.83
CA THR A 50 -15.41 -9.14 2.78
C THR A 50 -14.84 -10.32 1.99
N ILE A 51 -13.55 -10.30 1.66
CA ILE A 51 -12.86 -11.45 1.04
C ILE A 51 -12.99 -12.70 1.92
N TYR A 52 -12.74 -12.57 3.23
CA TYR A 52 -12.89 -13.68 4.18
C TYR A 52 -14.28 -14.29 4.12
N LYS A 53 -15.34 -13.46 4.22
CA LYS A 53 -16.73 -13.94 4.16
C LYS A 53 -17.04 -14.66 2.84
N LEU A 54 -16.54 -14.15 1.71
CA LEU A 54 -16.73 -14.79 0.41
C LEU A 54 -16.02 -16.15 0.34
N LEU A 55 -14.79 -16.24 0.82
CA LEU A 55 -14.01 -17.49 0.87
C LEU A 55 -14.65 -18.53 1.82
N THR A 56 -15.27 -18.08 2.93
CA THR A 56 -16.01 -18.96 3.85
C THR A 56 -17.45 -19.24 3.41
N LYS A 57 -17.83 -18.81 2.20
CA LYS A 57 -19.16 -19.01 1.59
C LYS A 57 -20.31 -18.39 2.40
N GLU A 58 -20.01 -17.37 3.19
CA GLU A 58 -21.04 -16.55 3.81
C GLU A 58 -21.72 -15.70 2.73
N LEU A 59 -23.04 -15.51 2.85
CA LEU A 59 -23.78 -14.65 1.95
C LEU A 59 -23.44 -13.18 2.25
N VAL A 60 -22.89 -12.48 1.26
CA VAL A 60 -22.56 -11.06 1.37
C VAL A 60 -23.22 -10.29 0.23
N GLU A 61 -23.89 -9.20 0.58
CA GLU A 61 -24.39 -8.23 -0.40
C GLU A 61 -23.32 -7.14 -0.59
N LEU A 62 -22.85 -6.97 -1.84
CA LEU A 62 -21.74 -6.06 -2.15
C LEU A 62 -22.26 -4.65 -2.45
N LYS A 63 -22.30 -3.76 -1.46
CA LYS A 63 -22.90 -2.42 -1.59
C LYS A 63 -21.86 -1.33 -1.77
N THR A 64 -20.85 -1.35 -0.91
CA THR A 64 -19.78 -0.35 -0.86
C THR A 64 -18.72 -0.61 -1.94
N SER A 65 -17.95 0.41 -2.32
CA SER A 65 -16.85 0.23 -3.27
C SER A 65 -15.81 -0.76 -2.75
N GLU A 66 -15.55 -0.77 -1.43
CA GLU A 66 -14.66 -1.73 -0.79
C GLU A 66 -15.16 -3.18 -0.92
N GLU A 67 -16.46 -3.40 -0.71
CA GLU A 67 -17.08 -4.73 -0.86
C GLU A 67 -17.09 -5.18 -2.33
N LYS A 68 -17.39 -4.29 -3.27
CA LYS A 68 -17.33 -4.61 -4.71
C LYS A 68 -15.91 -5.00 -5.14
N LEU A 69 -14.89 -4.30 -4.64
CA LEU A 69 -13.50 -4.64 -4.92
C LEU A 69 -13.15 -6.03 -4.36
N ALA A 70 -13.56 -6.33 -3.13
CA ALA A 70 -13.40 -7.67 -2.55
C ALA A 70 -14.11 -8.75 -3.39
N GLY A 71 -15.32 -8.47 -3.89
CA GLY A 71 -16.03 -9.35 -4.81
C GLY A 71 -15.26 -9.60 -6.11
N ARG A 72 -14.73 -8.54 -6.74
CA ARG A 72 -13.93 -8.66 -7.96
C ARG A 72 -12.63 -9.43 -7.73
N ILE A 73 -11.95 -9.23 -6.59
CA ILE A 73 -10.77 -10.01 -6.20
C ILE A 73 -11.15 -11.49 -6.08
N TYR A 74 -12.26 -11.80 -5.40
CA TYR A 74 -12.75 -13.17 -5.25
C TYR A 74 -13.14 -13.81 -6.59
N GLU A 75 -13.81 -13.09 -7.48
CA GLU A 75 -14.15 -13.56 -8.83
C GLU A 75 -12.90 -13.96 -9.64
N LEU A 76 -11.83 -13.17 -9.54
CA LEU A 76 -10.58 -13.43 -10.25
C LEU A 76 -9.79 -14.60 -9.63
N ASP A 77 -9.75 -14.71 -8.30
CA ASP A 77 -9.14 -15.85 -7.59
C ASP A 77 -9.70 -17.20 -8.09
N ARG A 78 -11.02 -17.27 -8.28
CA ARG A 78 -11.71 -18.47 -8.79
C ARG A 78 -11.28 -18.88 -10.20
N HIS A 79 -10.74 -17.97 -10.99
CA HIS A 79 -10.25 -18.26 -12.33
C HIS A 79 -8.95 -19.08 -12.32
N TYR A 80 -8.10 -18.87 -11.29
CA TYR A 80 -6.77 -19.47 -11.21
C TYR A 80 -6.77 -20.91 -10.66
N GLY A 81 -7.82 -21.31 -9.95
CA GLY A 81 -8.06 -22.71 -9.58
C GLY A 81 -7.14 -23.27 -8.47
N TYR A 82 -6.45 -22.41 -7.73
CA TYR A 82 -5.67 -22.78 -6.54
C TYR A 82 -5.96 -21.83 -5.38
N ASP A 83 -5.78 -22.33 -4.15
CA ASP A 83 -6.03 -21.55 -2.93
C ASP A 83 -5.03 -20.39 -2.80
N ALA A 84 -5.49 -19.27 -2.24
CA ALA A 84 -4.70 -18.06 -2.00
C ALA A 84 -4.26 -17.28 -3.25
N ALA A 85 -4.85 -17.53 -4.43
CA ALA A 85 -4.58 -16.74 -5.62
C ALA A 85 -4.88 -15.25 -5.38
N PHE A 86 -5.96 -14.95 -4.63
CA PHE A 86 -6.41 -13.61 -4.24
C PHE A 86 -5.32 -12.71 -3.64
N ASN A 87 -4.24 -13.28 -3.09
CA ASN A 87 -3.13 -12.52 -2.52
C ASN A 87 -2.49 -11.58 -3.56
N GLY A 88 -2.37 -12.03 -4.81
CA GLY A 88 -1.78 -11.25 -5.90
C GLY A 88 -2.64 -10.03 -6.23
N GLU A 89 -3.94 -10.24 -6.41
CA GLU A 89 -4.92 -9.20 -6.72
C GLU A 89 -5.07 -8.23 -5.54
N LEU A 90 -5.16 -8.73 -4.31
CA LEU A 90 -5.22 -7.89 -3.11
C LEU A 90 -3.99 -6.99 -2.96
N ASN A 91 -2.80 -7.53 -3.21
CA ASN A 91 -1.56 -6.76 -3.18
C ASN A 91 -1.58 -5.66 -4.26
N TYR A 92 -1.92 -6.03 -5.50
CA TYR A 92 -2.04 -5.08 -6.59
C TYR A 92 -3.03 -3.96 -6.27
N SER A 93 -4.25 -4.31 -5.84
CA SER A 93 -5.29 -3.35 -5.53
C SER A 93 -4.89 -2.42 -4.39
N THR A 94 -4.33 -2.95 -3.30
CA THR A 94 -3.87 -2.14 -2.16
C THR A 94 -2.77 -1.17 -2.61
N THR A 95 -1.78 -1.66 -3.37
CA THR A 95 -0.69 -0.83 -3.94
C THR A 95 -1.23 0.28 -4.83
N ARG A 96 -2.23 -0.01 -5.68
CA ARG A 96 -2.82 0.99 -6.57
C ARG A 96 -3.62 2.04 -5.80
N ILE A 97 -4.40 1.64 -4.80
CA ILE A 97 -5.15 2.57 -3.96
C ILE A 97 -4.21 3.58 -3.30
N ILE A 98 -3.14 3.11 -2.64
CA ILE A 98 -2.21 4.02 -1.93
C ILE A 98 -1.45 4.97 -2.86
N GLN A 99 -1.27 4.62 -4.13
CA GLN A 99 -0.62 5.46 -5.14
C GLN A 99 -1.61 6.44 -5.80
N LEU A 100 -2.81 5.96 -6.12
CA LEU A 100 -3.80 6.75 -6.86
C LEU A 100 -4.49 7.79 -5.99
N THR A 101 -4.73 7.50 -4.71
CA THR A 101 -5.39 8.47 -3.84
C THR A 101 -4.60 9.78 -3.71
N PRO A 102 -3.30 9.79 -3.35
CA PRO A 102 -2.54 11.04 -3.29
C PRO A 102 -2.42 11.74 -4.64
N LYS A 103 -2.24 10.98 -5.71
CA LYS A 103 -2.23 11.51 -7.08
C LYS A 103 -3.52 12.28 -7.40
N LYS A 104 -4.69 11.66 -7.19
CA LYS A 104 -5.98 12.33 -7.43
C LYS A 104 -6.21 13.53 -6.51
N MET A 105 -5.71 13.50 -5.28
CA MET A 105 -5.78 14.66 -4.37
C MET A 105 -5.00 15.87 -4.90
N VAL A 106 -3.86 15.64 -5.56
CA VAL A 106 -3.06 16.71 -6.21
C VAL A 106 -3.67 17.16 -7.53
N GLU A 107 -4.10 16.23 -8.38
CA GLU A 107 -4.77 16.55 -9.66
C GLU A 107 -6.01 17.45 -9.45
N GLN A 108 -6.67 17.31 -8.30
CA GLN A 108 -7.82 18.12 -7.91
C GLN A 108 -7.46 19.39 -7.13
N GLY A 109 -6.17 19.69 -6.98
CA GLY A 109 -5.66 20.90 -6.30
C GLY A 109 -5.88 20.93 -4.79
N ILE A 110 -6.22 19.79 -4.17
CA ILE A 110 -6.50 19.71 -2.72
C ILE A 110 -5.19 19.60 -1.94
N TRP A 111 -4.28 18.77 -2.45
CA TRP A 111 -2.92 18.67 -1.93
C TRP A 111 -1.93 19.32 -2.89
N LYS A 112 -0.82 19.80 -2.33
CA LYS A 112 0.25 20.43 -3.12
C LYS A 112 1.13 19.42 -3.85
N GLU A 113 1.40 18.29 -3.20
CA GLU A 113 2.36 17.27 -3.66
C GLU A 113 1.81 15.88 -3.33
N GLU A 114 2.08 14.90 -4.19
CA GLU A 114 1.53 13.54 -4.08
C GLU A 114 2.20 12.77 -2.93
N LEU A 115 3.44 13.14 -2.61
CA LEU A 115 4.22 12.49 -1.57
C LEU A 115 4.83 13.53 -0.66
N ARG A 116 4.47 13.42 0.62
CA ARG A 116 5.10 14.09 1.74
C ARG A 116 5.37 13.05 2.81
N TYR A 117 6.37 13.26 3.65
CA TYR A 117 6.69 12.31 4.72
C TYR A 117 5.46 11.89 5.56
N TRP A 118 4.56 12.82 5.87
CA TRP A 118 3.34 12.49 6.63
C TRP A 118 2.40 11.54 5.85
N ILE A 119 2.30 11.64 4.52
CA ILE A 119 1.48 10.73 3.69
C ILE A 119 2.04 9.32 3.82
N TYR A 120 3.37 9.18 3.70
CA TYR A 120 4.05 7.90 3.90
C TYR A 120 3.80 7.34 5.30
N SER A 121 4.08 8.12 6.34
CA SER A 121 3.92 7.69 7.73
C SER A 121 2.48 7.27 8.06
N GLN A 122 1.48 8.03 7.59
CA GLN A 122 0.07 7.69 7.78
C GLN A 122 -0.33 6.45 6.98
N THR A 123 0.20 6.25 5.77
CA THR A 123 -0.06 5.06 4.96
C THR A 123 0.49 3.79 5.63
N VAL A 124 1.75 3.82 6.08
CA VAL A 124 2.38 2.70 6.81
C VAL A 124 1.61 2.40 8.10
N GLY A 125 1.27 3.43 8.87
CA GLY A 125 0.47 3.26 10.09
C GLY A 125 -0.90 2.64 9.82
N ALA A 126 -1.55 2.99 8.71
CA ALA A 126 -2.83 2.41 8.32
C ALA A 126 -2.72 0.91 7.99
N LEU A 127 -1.69 0.53 7.21
CA LEU A 127 -1.43 -0.87 6.85
C LEU A 127 -1.16 -1.72 8.12
N MET A 128 -0.31 -1.23 9.02
CA MET A 128 -0.02 -1.92 10.28
C MET A 128 -1.27 -2.08 11.15
N ARG A 129 -2.07 -1.03 11.31
CA ARG A 129 -3.30 -1.13 12.10
C ARG A 129 -4.37 -1.99 11.44
N ALA A 130 -4.40 -2.07 10.10
CA ALA A 130 -5.28 -3.00 9.40
C ALA A 130 -4.83 -4.46 9.62
N GLN A 131 -3.52 -4.75 9.65
CA GLN A 131 -3.02 -6.06 10.05
C GLN A 131 -3.45 -6.43 11.47
N ASP A 132 -3.38 -5.48 12.40
CA ASP A 132 -3.80 -5.72 13.80
C ASP A 132 -5.31 -5.99 13.90
N ASP A 133 -6.14 -5.24 13.17
CA ASP A 133 -7.58 -5.52 13.06
C ASP A 133 -7.84 -6.94 12.56
N ILE A 134 -7.07 -7.38 11.55
CA ILE A 134 -7.19 -8.71 10.94
C ILE A 134 -6.79 -9.80 11.93
N LYS A 135 -5.71 -9.61 12.69
CA LYS A 135 -5.30 -10.54 13.76
C LYS A 135 -6.34 -10.65 14.86
N GLU A 136 -6.96 -9.54 15.25
CA GLU A 136 -8.03 -9.52 16.25
C GLU A 136 -9.25 -10.30 15.75
N ILE A 137 -9.63 -10.12 14.48
CA ILE A 137 -10.71 -10.89 13.85
C ILE A 137 -10.38 -12.37 13.83
N ALA A 138 -9.17 -12.74 13.39
CA ALA A 138 -8.72 -14.13 13.35
C ALA A 138 -8.81 -14.79 14.74
N ALA A 139 -8.31 -14.12 15.78
CA ALA A 139 -8.37 -14.59 17.15
C ALA A 139 -9.80 -14.77 17.70
N SER A 140 -10.78 -14.05 17.15
CA SER A 140 -12.19 -14.15 17.55
C SER A 140 -12.95 -15.32 16.92
N ILE A 141 -12.36 -16.00 15.94
CA ILE A 141 -13.03 -17.05 15.15
C ILE A 141 -12.54 -18.42 15.63
N ASP A 142 -13.48 -19.29 16.03
CA ASP A 142 -13.20 -20.64 16.56
C ASP A 142 -12.79 -21.67 15.47
N LYS A 143 -12.47 -21.21 14.24
CA LYS A 143 -12.21 -22.07 13.08
C LYS A 143 -10.78 -21.91 12.57
N LYS A 144 -9.87 -22.71 13.17
CA LYS A 144 -8.44 -22.73 12.79
C LYS A 144 -8.16 -23.26 11.38
N ASP A 145 -9.12 -23.93 10.75
CA ASP A 145 -8.95 -24.47 9.38
C ASP A 145 -8.78 -23.38 8.30
N ASN A 146 -9.02 -22.12 8.65
CA ASN A 146 -8.93 -20.97 7.75
C ASN A 146 -7.80 -19.99 8.11
N ASP A 147 -6.88 -20.35 9.01
CA ASP A 147 -5.78 -19.46 9.45
C ASP A 147 -4.94 -18.94 8.28
N TRP A 148 -4.75 -19.77 7.25
CA TRP A 148 -4.01 -19.42 6.04
C TRP A 148 -4.60 -18.21 5.28
N ILE A 149 -5.91 -17.95 5.41
CA ILE A 149 -6.55 -16.77 4.79
C ILE A 149 -6.06 -15.50 5.50
N PHE A 150 -6.03 -15.52 6.84
CA PHE A 150 -5.56 -14.40 7.65
C PHE A 150 -4.05 -14.18 7.49
N ASP A 151 -3.27 -15.26 7.41
CA ASP A 151 -1.85 -15.20 7.10
C ASP A 151 -1.60 -14.54 5.72
N GLY A 152 -2.43 -14.89 4.72
CA GLY A 152 -2.41 -14.27 3.40
C GLY A 152 -2.65 -12.76 3.48
N PHE A 153 -3.68 -12.33 4.20
CA PHE A 153 -3.98 -10.90 4.37
C PHE A 153 -2.85 -10.14 5.06
N VAL A 154 -2.34 -10.65 6.19
CA VAL A 154 -1.26 -10.00 6.94
C VAL A 154 0.01 -9.94 6.10
N GLY A 155 0.35 -11.04 5.41
CA GLY A 155 1.50 -11.11 4.52
C GLY A 155 1.41 -10.13 3.36
N VAL A 156 0.24 -9.98 2.73
CA VAL A 156 0.03 -9.01 1.66
C VAL A 156 0.18 -7.58 2.16
N LEU A 157 -0.41 -7.22 3.29
CA LEU A 157 -0.27 -5.86 3.84
C LEU A 157 1.17 -5.55 4.25
N GLU A 158 1.92 -6.55 4.73
CA GLU A 158 3.34 -6.42 5.06
C GLU A 158 4.18 -6.19 3.81
N ASP A 159 3.96 -7.00 2.77
CA ASP A 159 4.67 -6.87 1.50
C ASP A 159 4.40 -5.51 0.85
N VAL A 160 3.14 -5.06 0.81
CA VAL A 160 2.79 -3.72 0.28
C VAL A 160 3.50 -2.61 1.05
N LYS A 161 3.59 -2.72 2.39
CA LYS A 161 4.29 -1.75 3.24
C LYS A 161 5.78 -1.69 2.88
N ASP A 162 6.43 -2.85 2.78
CA ASP A 162 7.85 -2.95 2.49
C ASP A 162 8.18 -2.52 1.05
N GLU A 163 7.35 -2.91 0.09
CA GLU A 163 7.45 -2.45 -1.30
C GLU A 163 7.27 -0.94 -1.41
N TYR A 164 6.31 -0.36 -0.70
CA TYR A 164 6.09 1.09 -0.71
C TYR A 164 7.30 1.84 -0.12
N LYS A 165 7.86 1.34 0.99
CA LYS A 165 9.09 1.88 1.56
C LYS A 165 10.24 1.82 0.55
N ARG A 166 10.49 0.66 -0.04
CA ARG A 166 11.62 0.42 -0.94
C ARG A 166 11.51 1.12 -2.29
N ARG A 167 10.32 1.11 -2.90
CA ARG A 167 10.14 1.61 -4.28
C ARG A 167 9.81 3.09 -4.35
N VAL A 168 9.16 3.64 -3.32
CA VAL A 168 8.67 5.03 -3.33
C VAL A 168 9.38 5.87 -2.29
N ASN A 169 9.38 5.44 -1.02
CA ASN A 169 9.90 6.27 0.06
C ASN A 169 11.42 6.46 -0.03
N THR A 170 12.20 5.43 -0.36
CA THR A 170 13.66 5.55 -0.52
C THR A 170 14.06 6.61 -1.56
N ALA A 171 13.36 6.67 -2.70
CA ALA A 171 13.61 7.69 -3.71
C ALA A 171 13.24 9.10 -3.22
N TYR A 172 12.15 9.22 -2.45
CA TYR A 172 11.75 10.48 -1.83
C TYR A 172 12.74 10.95 -0.76
N GLU A 173 13.20 10.05 0.11
CA GLU A 173 14.21 10.33 1.13
C GLU A 173 15.51 10.83 0.49
N ALA A 174 15.95 10.18 -0.60
CA ALA A 174 17.11 10.64 -1.36
C ALA A 174 16.96 12.10 -1.83
N VAL A 175 15.79 12.47 -2.36
CA VAL A 175 15.48 13.86 -2.74
C VAL A 175 15.51 14.81 -1.54
N GLN A 176 14.97 14.40 -0.38
CA GLN A 176 14.98 15.24 0.82
C GLN A 176 16.39 15.43 1.38
N ILE A 177 17.22 14.37 1.38
CA ILE A 177 18.63 14.42 1.79
C ILE A 177 19.41 15.38 0.90
N LYS A 178 19.26 15.30 -0.43
CA LYS A 178 19.93 16.25 -1.34
C LYS A 178 19.49 17.69 -1.12
N LYS A 179 18.23 17.90 -0.76
CA LYS A 179 17.67 19.23 -0.51
C LYS A 179 18.09 19.83 0.82
N SER A 180 18.15 19.01 1.87
CA SER A 180 18.21 19.49 3.27
C SER A 180 19.45 19.03 4.02
N GLY A 181 20.28 18.18 3.43
CA GLY A 181 21.32 17.42 4.12
C GLY A 181 20.78 16.15 4.77
N ASP A 182 21.70 15.29 5.18
CA ASP A 182 21.41 14.13 6.02
C ASP A 182 21.59 14.50 7.50
N CYS A 183 20.82 13.88 8.38
CA CYS A 183 20.88 14.11 9.83
C CYS A 183 21.73 13.09 10.59
N TYR A 184 22.15 11.99 9.95
CA TYR A 184 23.02 11.00 10.59
C TYR A 184 24.47 11.49 10.67
N ASP A 185 25.05 11.48 11.87
CA ASP A 185 26.42 11.88 12.16
C ASP A 185 27.26 10.77 12.83
N THR A 186 26.68 9.58 12.98
CA THR A 186 27.34 8.40 13.53
C THR A 186 28.51 7.91 12.66
N PRO A 187 29.55 7.27 13.24
CA PRO A 187 30.69 6.76 12.46
C PRO A 187 30.32 5.73 11.37
N TYR A 188 29.15 5.10 11.49
CA TYR A 188 28.64 4.10 10.54
C TYR A 188 27.29 4.56 9.98
N HIS A 189 27.29 5.13 8.79
CA HIS A 189 26.06 5.47 8.07
C HIS A 189 26.24 5.30 6.56
N THR A 190 25.11 5.27 5.85
CA THR A 190 25.08 5.32 4.40
C THR A 190 25.25 6.76 3.92
N GLU A 191 26.00 6.95 2.83
CA GLU A 191 26.06 8.24 2.13
C GLU A 191 25.39 8.12 0.77
N LEU A 192 24.60 9.13 0.43
CA LEU A 192 23.91 9.19 -0.85
C LEU A 192 24.82 9.76 -1.95
N VAL A 193 25.29 8.88 -2.85
CA VAL A 193 26.13 9.25 -3.99
C VAL A 193 25.31 9.39 -5.27
N ASP A 194 25.77 10.24 -6.18
CA ASP A 194 25.14 10.42 -7.48
C ASP A 194 25.49 9.25 -8.42
N VAL A 195 24.47 8.66 -9.03
CA VAL A 195 24.63 7.71 -10.13
C VAL A 195 24.59 8.52 -11.42
N LYS A 196 25.67 8.45 -12.20
CA LYS A 196 25.83 9.21 -13.45
C LYS A 196 25.76 8.29 -14.67
N ASP A 197 25.15 8.78 -15.75
CA ASP A 197 25.20 8.12 -17.05
C ASP A 197 26.58 8.27 -17.72
N LYS A 198 26.73 7.70 -18.92
CA LYS A 198 27.97 7.76 -19.72
C LYS A 198 28.39 9.18 -20.10
N ASP A 199 27.45 10.13 -20.08
CA ASP A 199 27.65 11.53 -20.46
C ASP A 199 27.88 12.42 -19.23
N GLY A 200 27.88 11.82 -18.02
CA GLY A 200 28.13 12.48 -16.74
C GLY A 200 26.89 13.12 -16.10
N ASN A 201 25.70 12.93 -16.67
CA ASN A 201 24.45 13.45 -16.10
C ASN A 201 24.01 12.58 -14.92
N VAL A 202 23.50 13.20 -13.85
CA VAL A 202 22.94 12.48 -12.72
C VAL A 202 21.60 11.86 -13.12
N VAL A 203 21.54 10.52 -13.11
CA VAL A 203 20.34 9.73 -13.49
C VAL A 203 19.69 9.04 -12.30
N GLY A 204 20.31 9.12 -11.12
CA GLY A 204 19.77 8.57 -9.89
C GLY A 204 20.72 8.73 -8.73
N TRP A 205 20.41 8.02 -7.64
CA TRP A 205 21.21 8.02 -6.42
C TRP A 205 21.36 6.60 -5.89
N GLN A 206 22.45 6.36 -5.19
CA GLN A 206 22.73 5.11 -4.50
C GLN A 206 23.25 5.39 -3.10
N GLU A 207 22.82 4.60 -2.13
CA GLU A 207 23.41 4.58 -0.80
C GLU A 207 24.68 3.73 -0.80
N VAL A 208 25.76 4.28 -0.27
CA VAL A 208 27.04 3.58 -0.08
C VAL A 208 27.33 3.55 1.41
N MET A 209 27.52 2.36 1.97
CA MET A 209 27.94 2.20 3.37
C MET A 209 29.37 2.73 3.53
N LYS A 210 29.58 3.67 4.45
CA LYS A 210 30.90 4.26 4.71
C LYS A 210 31.30 4.11 6.18
N ASP A 211 32.61 3.99 6.39
CA ASP A 211 33.25 4.01 7.70
C ASP A 211 33.99 5.35 7.86
N TYR A 212 33.51 6.18 8.78
CA TYR A 212 34.05 7.53 9.00
C TYR A 212 35.01 7.62 10.19
N ARG A 213 35.44 6.48 10.77
CA ARG A 213 36.37 6.47 11.92
C ARG A 213 37.77 7.02 11.61
N HIS A 214 38.10 7.17 10.33
CA HIS A 214 39.42 7.60 9.87
C HIS A 214 39.45 9.03 9.31
N LYS A 215 38.40 9.83 9.54
CA LYS A 215 38.38 11.26 9.22
C LYS A 215 39.02 12.11 10.31
#